data_AF-A0A269PIG1-F1
#
_entry.id   AF-A0A269PIG1-F1
#
_cell.length_a   1.000
_cell.length_b   1.000
_cell.length_c   1.000
_cell.angle_alpha   90.00
_cell.angle_beta   90.00
_cell.angle_gamma   90.00
#
_symmetry.space_group_name_H-M   'P 1'
#
loop_
_entity.id
_entity.type
_entity.pdbx_description
1 polymer ?
#
loop_
_entity_poly.entity_id
_entity_poly.type
_entity_poly.pdbx_seq_one_letter_code
_entity_poly.pdbx_strand_id
1 'polypeptide(L)'
;MTKRKPTLIEHFKVITEPRIQRKQLHKLDDMFFITLCAVICGCDSWVAIETFEKMKRNWFDQYLSLEHGIPSHDTFGRAFSLIDPEQLQICFSNWIKEIVKNVTGDVIAIDG
;
A
#
# COMPACT_ATOMS: atom_id res chain seq x y z
N MET A 1 5.10 -28.19 -5.02
CA MET A 1 5.00 -27.23 -3.89
C MET A 1 5.12 -25.83 -4.47
N THR A 2 4.00 -25.12 -4.59
CA THR A 2 3.98 -23.74 -5.12
C THR A 2 4.75 -22.87 -4.13
N LYS A 3 5.92 -22.33 -4.53
CA LYS A 3 6.61 -21.32 -3.71
C LYS A 3 5.62 -20.17 -3.50
N ARG A 4 5.19 -19.96 -2.25
CA ARG A 4 4.41 -18.79 -1.86
C ARG A 4 5.28 -17.57 -2.17
N LYS A 5 4.86 -16.78 -3.16
CA LYS A 5 5.55 -15.53 -3.53
C LYS A 5 5.35 -14.54 -2.38
N PRO A 6 6.39 -13.81 -1.95
CA PRO A 6 6.18 -12.85 -0.88
C PRO A 6 5.27 -11.74 -1.35
N THR A 7 4.36 -11.38 -0.45
CA THR A 7 3.35 -10.36 -0.73
C THR A 7 3.94 -8.97 -0.46
N LEU A 8 3.34 -7.93 -1.05
CA LEU A 8 3.65 -6.53 -0.70
C LEU A 8 3.79 -6.34 0.82
N ILE A 9 2.83 -6.90 1.56
CA ILE A 9 2.74 -6.79 3.00
C ILE A 9 3.97 -7.39 3.70
N GLU A 10 4.49 -8.53 3.21
CA GLU A 10 5.68 -9.16 3.82
C GLU A 10 6.93 -8.28 3.72
N HIS A 11 7.10 -7.53 2.63
CA HIS A 11 8.19 -6.57 2.51
C HIS A 11 8.00 -5.32 3.37
N PHE A 12 6.75 -4.94 3.64
CA PHE A 12 6.41 -3.71 4.36
C PHE A 12 6.32 -3.91 5.88
N LYS A 13 6.23 -5.16 6.37
CA LYS A 13 6.29 -5.51 7.80
C LYS A 13 7.55 -5.03 8.54
N VAL A 14 8.60 -4.68 7.81
CA VAL A 14 9.82 -4.08 8.38
C VAL A 14 9.57 -2.65 8.89
N ILE A 15 8.55 -1.98 8.37
CA ILE A 15 8.14 -0.65 8.81
C ILE A 15 7.45 -0.79 10.16
N THR A 16 8.11 -0.30 11.21
CA THR A 16 7.56 -0.24 12.56
C THR A 16 6.35 0.68 12.56
N GLU A 17 5.27 0.28 13.21
CA GLU A 17 4.06 1.09 13.40
C GLU A 17 4.40 2.43 14.06
N PRO A 18 4.38 3.56 13.32
CA PRO A 18 4.85 4.84 13.85
C PRO A 18 3.71 5.63 14.52
N ARG A 19 2.46 5.20 14.37
CA ARG A 19 1.29 5.88 14.93
C ARG A 19 1.13 5.47 16.39
N ILE A 20 0.67 6.40 17.22
CA ILE A 20 0.26 6.09 18.59
C ILE A 20 -0.94 5.13 18.60
N GLN A 21 -1.04 4.25 19.61
CA GLN A 21 -2.05 3.18 19.68
C GLN A 21 -3.49 3.67 19.44
N ARG A 22 -3.89 4.80 20.03
CA ARG A 22 -5.24 5.39 19.86
C ARG A 22 -5.55 5.91 18.44
N LYS A 23 -4.58 5.89 17.52
CA LYS A 23 -4.71 6.32 16.12
C LYS A 23 -4.54 5.16 15.12
N GLN A 24 -4.55 3.91 15.59
CA GLN A 24 -4.37 2.69 14.79
C GLN A 24 -5.71 1.98 14.50
N LEU A 25 -6.79 2.72 14.19
CA LEU A 25 -8.08 2.11 13.81
C LEU A 25 -7.98 1.31 12.49
N HIS A 26 -7.14 1.78 11.56
CA HIS A 26 -6.90 1.11 10.29
C HIS A 26 -5.53 0.47 10.31
N LYS A 27 -5.42 -0.80 9.90
CA LYS A 27 -4.13 -1.50 9.83
C LYS A 27 -3.22 -0.79 8.86
N LEU A 28 -1.94 -0.63 9.22
CA LEU A 28 -0.98 0.05 8.37
C LEU A 28 -0.79 -0.70 7.04
N ASP A 29 -0.78 -2.03 7.10
CA ASP A 29 -0.75 -2.93 5.94
C ASP A 29 -1.88 -2.67 4.95
N ASP A 30 -3.12 -2.52 5.43
CA ASP A 30 -4.29 -2.22 4.60
C ASP A 30 -4.12 -0.86 3.92
N MET A 31 -3.64 0.14 4.66
CA MET A 31 -3.37 1.47 4.12
C MET A 31 -2.30 1.45 3.02
N PHE A 32 -1.23 0.67 3.18
CA PHE A 32 -0.23 0.50 2.12
C PHE A 32 -0.81 -0.13 0.86
N PHE A 33 -1.62 -1.18 1.02
CA PHE A 33 -2.26 -1.85 -0.11
C PHE A 33 -3.20 -0.90 -0.87
N ILE A 34 -4.05 -0.16 -0.15
CA ILE A 34 -4.97 0.83 -0.74
C ILE A 34 -4.19 1.91 -1.49
N THR A 35 -3.19 2.52 -0.85
CA THR A 35 -2.38 3.59 -1.45
C THR A 35 -1.67 3.10 -2.71
N LEU A 36 -1.11 1.89 -2.70
CA LEU A 36 -0.46 1.32 -3.89
C LEU A 36 -1.46 1.17 -5.05
N CYS A 37 -2.62 0.56 -4.80
CA CYS A 37 -3.65 0.39 -5.83
C CYS A 37 -4.10 1.73 -6.41
N ALA A 38 -4.34 2.72 -5.55
CA ALA A 38 -4.77 4.05 -5.97
C ALA A 38 -3.70 4.77 -6.81
N VAL A 39 -2.42 4.73 -6.39
CA VAL A 39 -1.30 5.35 -7.12
C VAL A 39 -1.10 4.70 -8.49
N ILE A 40 -1.20 3.38 -8.59
CA ILE A 40 -1.16 2.68 -9.90
C ILE A 40 -2.30 3.13 -10.81
N CYS A 41 -3.47 3.44 -10.24
CA CYS A 41 -4.61 4.00 -10.96
C CYS A 41 -4.52 5.51 -11.22
N GLY A 42 -3.38 6.15 -10.91
CA GLY A 42 -3.14 7.57 -11.19
C GLY A 42 -3.65 8.54 -10.12
N CYS A 43 -3.99 8.07 -8.91
CA CYS A 43 -4.32 8.96 -7.80
C CYS A 43 -3.04 9.59 -7.22
N ASP A 44 -2.96 10.91 -7.21
CA ASP A 44 -1.78 11.70 -6.81
C ASP A 44 -1.98 12.50 -5.51
N SER A 45 -3.14 12.37 -4.86
CA SER A 45 -3.46 13.06 -3.61
C SER A 45 -4.23 12.18 -2.63
N TRP A 46 -4.15 12.49 -1.33
CA TRP A 46 -4.89 11.74 -0.30
C TRP A 46 -6.41 11.80 -0.49
N VAL A 47 -6.92 12.92 -1.00
CA VAL A 47 -8.33 13.09 -1.35
C VAL A 47 -8.72 12.19 -2.52
N ALA A 48 -7.87 12.09 -3.53
CA ALA A 48 -8.07 11.16 -4.65
C ALA A 48 -8.04 9.70 -4.17
N ILE A 49 -7.10 9.35 -3.28
CA ILE A 49 -7.00 7.99 -2.70
C ILE A 49 -8.25 7.63 -1.90
N GLU A 50 -8.73 8.50 -1.01
CA GLU A 50 -9.99 8.27 -0.27
C GLU A 50 -11.17 8.10 -1.23
N THR A 51 -11.23 8.91 -2.29
CA THR A 51 -12.29 8.81 -3.31
C THR A 51 -12.22 7.50 -4.08
N PHE A 52 -11.02 7.07 -4.47
CA PHE A 52 -10.79 5.80 -5.14
C PHE A 52 -11.21 4.60 -4.29
N GLU A 53 -10.84 4.59 -3.01
CA GLU A 53 -11.22 3.53 -2.08
C GLU A 53 -12.75 3.46 -1.92
N LYS A 54 -13.43 4.61 -1.81
CA LYS A 54 -14.90 4.66 -1.77
C LYS A 54 -15.53 4.10 -3.05
N MET A 55 -15.00 4.47 -4.21
CA MET A 55 -15.49 3.97 -5.50
C MET A 55 -15.26 2.47 -5.70
N LYS A 56 -14.19 1.92 -5.11
CA LYS A 56 -13.79 0.51 -5.24
C LYS A 56 -14.06 -0.30 -3.97
N ARG A 57 -14.91 0.19 -3.06
CA ARG A 57 -15.18 -0.44 -1.76
C ARG A 57 -15.47 -1.94 -1.86
N ASN A 58 -16.41 -2.32 -2.73
CA ASN A 58 -16.80 -3.72 -2.93
C ASN A 58 -15.64 -4.61 -3.38
N TRP A 59 -14.67 -4.05 -4.12
CA TRP A 59 -13.48 -4.77 -4.54
C TRP A 59 -12.50 -4.91 -3.38
N PHE A 60 -12.26 -3.85 -2.62
CA PHE A 60 -11.38 -3.89 -1.44
C PHE A 60 -11.89 -4.84 -0.35
N ASP A 61 -13.20 -4.94 -0.14
CA ASP A 61 -13.81 -5.88 0.83
C ASP A 61 -13.53 -7.36 0.53
N GLN A 62 -13.13 -7.69 -0.71
CA GLN A 62 -12.73 -9.05 -1.07
C GLN A 62 -11.34 -9.42 -0.53
N TYR A 63 -10.51 -8.42 -0.22
CA TYR A 63 -9.11 -8.60 0.16
C TYR A 63 -8.78 -8.07 1.56
N LEU A 64 -9.53 -7.07 2.05
CA LEU A 64 -9.26 -6.35 3.28
C LEU A 64 -10.43 -6.47 4.26
N SER A 65 -10.11 -6.60 5.54
CA SER A 65 -11.10 -6.51 6.63
C SER A 65 -11.11 -5.08 7.16
N LEU A 66 -11.78 -4.17 6.44
CA LEU A 66 -11.92 -2.74 6.78
C LEU A 66 -12.91 -2.53 7.95
N GLU A 67 -12.60 -3.09 9.13
CA GLU A 67 -13.48 -3.13 10.32
C GLU A 67 -13.97 -1.74 10.75
N HIS A 68 -13.12 -0.72 10.62
CA HIS A 68 -13.43 0.67 10.96
C HIS A 68 -13.78 1.52 9.73
N GLY A 69 -14.09 0.88 8.60
CA GLY A 69 -14.36 1.53 7.33
C GLY A 69 -13.12 2.10 6.64
N ILE A 70 -13.37 3.01 5.71
CA ILE A 70 -12.38 3.65 4.85
C ILE A 70 -11.62 4.73 5.65
N PRO A 71 -10.27 4.70 5.70
CA PRO A 71 -9.50 5.80 6.26
C PRO A 71 -9.76 7.09 5.47
N SER A 72 -9.93 8.21 6.20
CA SER A 72 -10.02 9.53 5.55
C SER A 72 -8.68 9.98 4.95
N HIS A 73 -8.73 10.96 4.04
CA HIS A 73 -7.53 11.61 3.50
C HIS A 73 -6.60 12.15 4.60
N ASP A 74 -7.15 12.72 5.69
CA ASP A 74 -6.37 13.14 6.86
C ASP A 74 -5.70 11.97 7.59
N THR A 75 -6.33 10.80 7.59
CA THR A 75 -5.79 9.60 8.24
C THR A 75 -4.64 9.03 7.41
N PHE A 76 -4.79 8.99 6.08
CA PHE A 76 -3.68 8.68 5.16
C PHE A 76 -2.53 9.65 5.33
N GLY A 77 -2.78 10.96 5.18
CA GLY A 77 -1.75 11.98 5.26
C GLY A 77 -0.97 11.92 6.57
N ARG A 78 -1.66 11.77 7.70
CA ARG A 78 -1.02 11.65 9.02
C ARG A 78 -0.23 10.35 9.20
N ALA A 79 -0.74 9.22 8.69
CA ALA A 79 -0.03 7.95 8.81
C ALA A 79 1.25 7.98 7.99
N PHE A 80 1.16 8.39 6.72
CA PHE A 80 2.29 8.44 5.80
C PHE A 80 3.31 9.52 6.16
N SER A 81 2.90 10.64 6.77
CA SER A 81 3.83 11.66 7.26
C SER A 81 4.72 11.18 8.42
N LEU A 82 4.33 10.10 9.11
CA LEU A 82 5.08 9.53 10.23
C LEU A 82 6.02 8.40 9.81
N ILE A 83 5.92 7.93 8.56
CA ILE A 83 6.75 6.84 8.04
C ILE A 83 8.08 7.42 7.60
N ASP A 84 9.17 6.71 7.92
CA ASP A 84 10.49 7.03 7.39
C ASP A 84 10.51 6.81 5.86
N PRO A 85 10.71 7.87 5.05
CA PRO A 85 10.68 7.76 3.59
C PRO A 85 11.80 6.87 3.05
N GLU A 86 12.98 6.83 3.69
CA GLU A 86 14.09 6.00 3.25
C GLU A 86 13.76 4.51 3.47
N GLN A 87 13.19 4.19 4.63
CA GLN A 87 12.73 2.84 4.93
C GLN A 87 11.64 2.39 3.94
N LEU A 88 10.66 3.25 3.65
CA LEU A 88 9.60 2.97 2.69
C LEU A 88 10.16 2.70 1.29
N GLN A 89 11.10 3.54 0.83
CA GLN A 89 11.77 3.37 -0.45
C GLN A 89 12.53 2.04 -0.54
N ILE A 90 13.24 1.65 0.53
CA ILE A 90 13.98 0.38 0.59
C ILE A 90 13.01 -0.80 0.51
N CYS A 91 11.93 -0.79 1.29
CA CYS A 91 10.90 -1.82 1.27
C CYS A 91 10.27 -1.97 -0.12
N PHE A 92 9.86 -0.86 -0.72
CA PHE A 92 9.28 -0.85 -2.07
C PHE A 92 10.27 -1.35 -3.13
N SER A 93 11.52 -0.89 -3.09
CA SER A 93 12.56 -1.31 -4.03
C SER A 93 12.85 -2.81 -3.93
N ASN A 94 12.90 -3.35 -2.71
CA ASN A 94 13.12 -4.77 -2.48
C ASN A 94 11.95 -5.62 -3.01
N TRP A 95 10.73 -5.17 -2.77
CA TRP A 95 9.52 -5.81 -3.32
C TRP A 95 9.52 -5.83 -4.85
N ILE A 96 9.80 -4.70 -5.51
CA ILE A 96 9.88 -4.62 -6.97
C ILE A 96 10.99 -5.51 -7.53
N LYS A 97 12.19 -5.49 -6.92
CA LYS A 97 13.31 -6.37 -7.32
C LYS A 97 12.91 -7.84 -7.28
N GLU A 98 12.13 -8.23 -6.28
CA GLU A 98 11.64 -9.60 -6.18
C GLU A 98 10.56 -9.91 -7.21
N ILE A 99 9.63 -9.00 -7.49
CA ILE A 99 8.66 -9.17 -8.59
C ILE A 99 9.40 -9.38 -9.91
N VAL A 100 10.35 -8.49 -10.26
CA VAL A 100 11.06 -8.53 -11.55
C VAL A 100 11.83 -9.84 -11.74
N LYS A 101 12.47 -10.39 -10.69
CA LYS A 101 13.12 -11.71 -10.75
C LYS A 101 12.17 -12.84 -11.15
N ASN A 102 10.89 -12.69 -10.84
CA ASN A 102 9.86 -13.70 -11.05
C ASN A 102 9.00 -13.39 -12.30
N VAL A 103 9.25 -12.30 -13.02
CA VAL A 103 8.59 -11.98 -14.28
C VAL A 103 9.45 -12.53 -15.42
N THR A 104 8.91 -13.49 -16.15
CA THR A 104 9.48 -13.96 -17.42
C THR A 104 8.84 -13.17 -18.56
N GLY A 105 9.54 -12.15 -19.07
CA GLY A 105 9.07 -11.32 -20.18
C GLY A 105 9.82 -9.99 -20.27
N ASP A 106 9.67 -9.30 -21.40
CA ASP A 106 10.31 -8.01 -21.64
C ASP A 106 9.73 -6.93 -20.71
N VAL A 107 10.60 -6.27 -19.94
CA VAL A 107 10.24 -5.11 -19.13
C VAL A 107 10.14 -3.91 -20.07
N ILE A 108 8.92 -3.43 -20.32
CA ILE A 108 8.69 -2.19 -21.06
C ILE A 108 8.62 -1.05 -20.05
N ALA A 109 9.57 -0.11 -20.14
CA ALA A 109 9.49 1.13 -19.38
C ALA A 109 8.35 2.00 -19.95
N ILE A 110 7.42 2.41 -19.10
CA ILE A 110 6.41 3.42 -19.43
C ILE A 110 6.86 4.71 -18.74
N ASP A 111 7.68 5.46 -19.46
CA ASP A 111 8.04 6.85 -19.19
C ASP A 111 7.11 7.74 -20.04
N GLY A 112 6.67 8.86 -19.49
CA GLY A 112 5.68 9.76 -20.09
C GLY A 112 6.30 10.82 -20.99
#